data_AF-A0A4Q9QBT0-F1
#
_entry.id   AF-A0A4Q9QBT0-F1
#
_cell.length_a   1.000
_cell.length_b   1.000
_cell.length_c   1.000
_cell.angle_alpha   90.00
_cell.angle_beta   90.00
_cell.angle_gamma   90.00
#
_symmetry.space_group_name_H-M   'P 1'
#
loop_
_entity.id
_entity.type
_entity.pdbx_description
1 polymer ?
#
loop_
_entity_poly.entity_id
_entity_poly.type
_entity_poly.pdbx_seq_one_letter_code
_entity_poly.pdbx_strand_id
1 'polypeptide(L)'
;MSPSPSSLSISASLLASVSDDIPDVKVTLSWGFFALLVGLLFYGVLLCQAYWYFHTYKDCGVLKALVAALMTAETAHTALSMHWGYYYLVVNYGNPSSLSTPTLSLRLLPVTVVMIVLLCQLFYIRRVYLVLPLGYYKQAVIAAVIILILWGIGFATALTAQIFMHPTFKSWLHYKWLVAGVYAPLALGDVTIAIILVTALYKRRTGVKRTDALLKVLSIYAFSTGTLTCLLSIACLCIVLFEDTNLILVSFSLTTAHVYAFSVLATLNIRQTLAQSLDKDLDTEWVGFSALERVLPAKSRRFVDPSSMSVGTCTPSASYNMDRPTGVQI
;
A
#
# COMPACT_ATOMS: atom_id res chain seq x y z
N MET A 1 66.48 8.46 17.12
CA MET A 1 65.98 7.09 16.92
C MET A 1 64.82 7.14 15.95
N SER A 2 65.10 6.95 14.67
CA SER A 2 64.09 6.83 13.61
C SER A 2 63.42 5.45 13.71
N PRO A 3 62.08 5.35 13.62
CA PRO A 3 61.41 4.05 13.67
C PRO A 3 61.80 3.21 12.45
N SER A 4 62.00 1.91 12.64
CA SER A 4 62.37 0.96 11.60
C SER A 4 61.24 0.83 10.55
N PRO A 5 61.56 0.64 9.27
CA PRO A 5 60.58 0.62 8.17
C PRO A 5 59.50 -0.47 8.30
N SER A 6 59.76 -1.52 9.08
CA SER A 6 58.79 -2.59 9.38
C SER A 6 57.71 -2.17 10.38
N SER A 7 57.98 -1.23 11.29
CA SER A 7 56.97 -0.74 12.24
C SER A 7 55.93 0.18 11.58
N LEU A 8 56.36 0.91 10.53
CA LEU A 8 55.52 1.80 9.73
C LEU A 8 54.62 1.01 8.76
N SER A 9 55.10 -0.11 8.22
CA SER A 9 54.29 -1.00 7.39
C SER A 9 53.26 -1.78 8.20
N ILE A 10 53.59 -2.22 9.42
CA ILE A 10 52.66 -2.91 10.33
C ILE A 10 51.56 -1.96 10.81
N SER A 11 51.89 -0.71 11.12
CA SER A 11 50.90 0.30 11.48
C SER A 11 50.05 0.74 10.29
N ALA A 12 50.61 0.84 9.08
CA ALA A 12 49.83 1.06 7.86
C ALA A 12 48.91 -0.11 7.52
N SER A 13 49.35 -1.36 7.70
CA SER A 13 48.51 -2.55 7.49
C SER A 13 47.44 -2.71 8.56
N LEU A 14 47.73 -2.33 9.81
CA LEU A 14 46.74 -2.31 10.89
C LEU A 14 45.72 -1.18 10.70
N LEU A 15 46.14 -0.02 10.21
CA LEU A 15 45.23 1.08 9.84
C LEU A 15 44.39 0.72 8.60
N ALA A 16 44.95 -0.02 7.64
CA ALA A 16 44.22 -0.54 6.50
C ALA A 16 43.20 -1.62 6.92
N SER A 17 43.57 -2.55 7.80
CA SER A 17 42.63 -3.56 8.31
C SER A 17 41.55 -2.97 9.21
N VAL A 18 41.85 -1.88 9.94
CA VAL A 18 40.86 -1.13 10.73
C VAL A 18 39.96 -0.28 9.82
N SER A 19 40.46 0.16 8.66
CA SER A 19 39.65 0.86 7.66
C SER A 19 38.68 -0.06 6.91
N ASP A 20 39.01 -1.33 6.75
CA ASP A 20 38.13 -2.34 6.10
C ASP A 20 36.97 -2.81 6.99
N ASP A 21 37.07 -2.65 8.31
CA ASP A 21 36.03 -3.07 9.27
C ASP A 21 34.96 -1.99 9.52
N ILE A 22 35.13 -0.78 8.98
CA ILE A 22 34.13 0.29 9.05
C ILE A 22 33.34 0.24 7.75
N PRO A 23 32.01 0.04 7.79
CA PRO A 23 31.19 0.10 6.58
C PRO A 23 31.51 1.38 5.84
N ASP A 24 31.72 1.30 4.52
CA ASP A 24 32.21 2.42 3.72
C ASP A 24 31.27 3.61 3.87
N VAL A 25 31.63 4.52 4.79
CA VAL A 25 30.70 5.49 5.39
C VAL A 25 30.11 6.38 4.30
N LYS A 26 30.93 6.65 3.27
CA LYS A 26 30.56 7.41 2.09
C LYS A 26 29.44 6.74 1.30
N VAL A 27 29.54 5.43 1.05
CA VAL A 27 28.52 4.69 0.30
C VAL A 27 27.20 4.69 1.06
N THR A 28 27.23 4.36 2.34
CA THR A 28 26.03 4.34 3.20
C THR A 28 25.35 5.71 3.27
N LEU A 29 26.10 6.78 3.53
CA LEU A 29 25.55 8.13 3.62
C LEU A 29 25.01 8.62 2.27
N SER A 30 25.65 8.24 1.17
CA SER A 30 25.19 8.59 -0.18
C SER A 30 23.82 7.97 -0.47
N TRP A 31 23.65 6.67 -0.24
CA TRP A 31 22.35 6.00 -0.41
C TRP A 31 21.28 6.59 0.50
N GLY A 32 21.61 6.90 1.75
CA GLY A 32 20.68 7.51 2.70
C GLY A 32 20.26 8.92 2.28
N PHE A 33 21.17 9.70 1.67
CA PHE A 33 20.85 11.01 1.11
C PHE A 33 19.89 10.92 -0.08
N PHE A 34 20.13 10.00 -1.02
CA PHE A 34 19.19 9.78 -2.13
C PHE A 34 17.81 9.33 -1.63
N ALA A 35 17.77 8.41 -0.65
CA ALA A 35 16.52 8.00 -0.02
C ALA A 35 15.78 9.18 0.64
N LEU A 36 16.51 10.09 1.29
CA LEU A 36 15.94 11.31 1.87
C LEU A 36 15.31 12.23 0.81
N LEU A 37 15.99 12.46 -0.30
CA LEU A 37 15.48 13.29 -1.39
C LEU A 37 14.23 12.67 -2.01
N VAL A 38 14.27 11.38 -2.31
CA VAL A 38 13.12 10.64 -2.84
C VAL A 38 11.97 10.66 -1.84
N GLY A 39 12.23 10.41 -0.55
CA GLY A 39 11.22 10.46 0.50
C GLY A 39 10.55 11.83 0.61
N LEU A 40 11.32 12.92 0.48
CA LEU A 40 10.76 14.28 0.49
C LEU A 40 9.85 14.56 -0.71
N LEU A 41 10.20 14.05 -1.90
CA LEU A 41 9.34 14.12 -3.08
C LEU A 41 8.02 13.36 -2.86
N PHE A 42 8.09 12.13 -2.31
CA PHE A 42 6.89 11.37 -1.95
C PHE A 42 6.04 12.13 -0.92
N TYR A 43 6.65 12.71 0.11
CA TYR A 43 5.96 13.51 1.12
C TYR A 43 5.21 14.71 0.50
N GLY A 44 5.81 15.40 -0.47
CA GLY A 44 5.14 16.47 -1.22
C GLY A 44 3.89 15.96 -1.97
N VAL A 45 3.99 14.80 -2.62
CA VAL A 45 2.84 14.18 -3.31
C VAL A 45 1.77 13.74 -2.30
N LEU A 46 2.16 13.18 -1.15
CA LEU A 46 1.26 12.78 -0.07
C LEU A 46 0.46 13.97 0.48
N LEU A 47 1.11 15.12 0.68
CA LEU A 47 0.43 16.35 1.11
C LEU A 47 -0.63 16.80 0.11
N CYS A 48 -0.29 16.80 -1.19
CA CYS A 48 -1.25 17.14 -2.25
C CYS A 48 -2.43 16.15 -2.25
N GLN A 49 -2.14 14.85 -2.20
CA GLN A 49 -3.15 13.80 -2.14
C GLN A 49 -4.06 13.95 -0.90
N ALA A 50 -3.50 14.25 0.27
CA ALA A 50 -4.26 14.45 1.49
C ALA A 50 -5.14 15.72 1.41
N TYR A 51 -4.62 16.81 0.87
CA TYR A 51 -5.38 18.04 0.67
C TYR A 51 -6.61 17.80 -0.21
N TRP A 52 -6.42 17.16 -1.37
CA TRP A 52 -7.50 16.77 -2.27
C TRP A 52 -8.51 15.85 -1.57
N TYR A 53 -8.03 14.90 -0.76
CA TYR A 53 -8.89 14.00 0.01
C TYR A 53 -9.81 14.75 0.98
N PHE A 54 -9.26 15.63 1.81
CA PHE A 54 -10.03 16.36 2.82
C PHE A 54 -11.00 17.37 2.21
N HIS A 55 -10.63 17.98 1.08
CA HIS A 55 -11.51 18.92 0.39
C HIS A 55 -12.71 18.22 -0.25
N THR A 56 -12.48 17.04 -0.84
CA THR A 56 -13.48 16.47 -1.76
C THR A 56 -14.34 15.38 -1.14
N TYR A 57 -13.80 14.59 -0.21
CA TYR A 57 -14.52 13.45 0.35
C TYR A 57 -15.27 13.80 1.65
N LYS A 58 -16.56 13.43 1.69
CA LYS A 58 -17.42 13.47 2.89
C LYS A 58 -17.55 12.07 3.53
N ASP A 59 -16.47 11.31 3.56
CA ASP A 59 -16.45 9.98 4.19
C ASP A 59 -16.66 10.07 5.73
N CYS A 60 -17.04 8.95 6.36
CA CYS A 60 -17.24 8.84 7.81
C CYS A 60 -16.01 9.32 8.60
N GLY A 61 -16.25 9.92 9.77
CA GLY A 61 -15.20 10.49 10.63
C GLY A 61 -14.04 9.55 10.95
N VAL A 62 -14.30 8.24 11.06
CA VAL A 62 -13.26 7.22 11.29
C VAL A 62 -12.24 7.16 10.15
N LEU A 63 -12.67 7.28 8.88
CA LEU A 63 -11.73 7.24 7.75
C LEU A 63 -10.91 8.53 7.69
N LYS A 64 -11.54 9.68 7.95
CA LYS A 64 -10.85 10.97 8.04
C LYS A 64 -9.83 10.98 9.18
N ALA A 65 -10.17 10.43 10.34
CA ALA A 65 -9.27 10.28 11.47
C ALA A 65 -8.08 9.37 11.12
N LEU A 66 -8.31 8.25 10.41
CA LEU A 66 -7.23 7.37 9.94
C LEU A 66 -6.28 8.09 8.98
N VAL A 67 -6.82 8.83 8.00
CA VAL A 67 -6.00 9.60 7.04
C VAL A 67 -5.23 10.72 7.76
N ALA A 68 -5.86 11.43 8.70
CA ALA A 68 -5.19 12.44 9.51
C ALA A 68 -4.05 11.83 10.34
N ALA A 69 -4.30 10.70 11.01
CA ALA A 69 -3.30 9.97 11.78
C ALA A 69 -2.12 9.53 10.88
N LEU A 70 -2.41 9.00 9.70
CA LEU A 70 -1.40 8.60 8.71
C LEU A 70 -0.52 9.79 8.31
N MET A 71 -1.12 10.94 8.01
CA MET A 71 -0.38 12.15 7.65
C MET A 71 0.45 12.70 8.80
N THR A 72 -0.03 12.62 10.05
CA THR A 72 0.75 13.03 11.22
C THR A 72 1.96 12.11 11.44
N ALA A 73 1.78 10.79 11.26
CA ALA A 73 2.87 9.83 11.39
C ALA A 73 3.91 10.00 10.27
N GLU A 74 3.48 10.23 9.02
CA GLU A 74 4.34 10.57 7.88
C GLU A 74 5.13 11.87 8.10
N THR A 75 4.50 12.89 8.66
CA THR A 75 5.16 14.16 8.98
C THR A 75 6.23 13.97 10.05
N ALA A 76 5.93 13.20 11.10
CA ALA A 76 6.89 12.85 12.14
C ALA A 76 8.06 12.04 11.58
N HIS A 77 7.78 11.04 10.72
CA HIS A 77 8.80 10.25 10.04
C HIS A 77 9.73 11.15 9.22
N THR A 78 9.15 12.00 8.36
CA THR A 78 9.90 12.91 7.49
C THR A 78 10.77 13.88 8.30
N ALA A 79 10.24 14.46 9.39
CA ALA A 79 10.97 15.37 10.26
C ALA A 79 12.17 14.69 10.95
N LEU A 80 11.99 13.47 11.45
CA LEU A 80 13.08 12.69 12.04
C LEU A 80 14.14 12.32 10.99
N SER A 81 13.71 11.98 9.78
CA SER A 81 14.61 11.68 8.66
C SER A 81 15.42 12.92 8.25
N MET A 82 14.81 14.11 8.20
CA MET A 82 15.52 15.36 7.95
C MET A 82 16.57 15.64 9.03
N HIS A 83 16.22 15.46 10.31
CA HIS A 83 17.18 15.64 11.40
C HIS A 83 18.33 14.63 11.32
N TRP A 84 18.03 13.36 10.99
CA TRP A 84 19.05 12.35 10.73
C TRP A 84 19.99 12.79 9.61
N GLY A 85 19.45 13.23 8.47
CA GLY A 85 20.21 13.73 7.34
C GLY A 85 21.12 14.89 7.71
N TYR A 86 20.57 15.91 8.37
CA TYR A 86 21.33 17.08 8.82
C TYR A 86 22.49 16.71 9.75
N TYR A 87 22.25 15.84 10.74
CA TYR A 87 23.26 15.47 11.73
C TYR A 87 24.42 14.67 11.12
N TYR A 88 24.11 13.69 10.27
CA TYR A 88 25.12 12.78 9.71
C TYR A 88 25.79 13.31 8.44
N LEU A 89 25.08 14.08 7.60
CA LEU A 89 25.66 14.64 6.37
C LEU A 89 26.30 16.02 6.54
N VAL A 90 25.78 16.86 7.43
CA VAL A 90 26.27 18.25 7.58
C VAL A 90 27.17 18.39 8.80
N VAL A 91 26.63 18.09 9.99
CA VAL A 91 27.34 18.35 11.26
C VAL A 91 28.53 17.41 11.46
N ASN A 92 28.38 16.13 11.14
CA ASN A 92 29.40 15.11 11.35
C ASN A 92 30.01 14.60 10.03
N TYR A 93 30.14 15.50 9.04
CA TYR A 93 30.70 15.14 7.75
C TYR A 93 32.11 14.55 7.88
N GLY A 94 32.30 13.35 7.32
CA GLY A 94 33.60 12.68 7.30
C GLY A 94 34.09 12.13 8.65
N ASN A 95 33.24 12.11 9.69
CA ASN A 95 33.60 11.55 10.99
C ASN A 95 32.99 10.13 11.19
N PRO A 96 33.79 9.05 11.04
CA PRO A 96 33.29 7.69 11.21
C PRO A 96 32.89 7.36 12.65
N SER A 97 33.45 8.06 13.64
CA SER A 97 33.11 7.86 15.06
C SER A 97 31.65 8.19 15.36
N SER A 98 31.00 9.03 14.56
CA SER A 98 29.58 9.37 14.73
C SER A 98 28.65 8.20 14.36
N LEU A 99 29.13 7.19 13.61
CA LEU A 99 28.43 5.92 13.37
C LEU A 99 28.71 4.85 14.44
N SER A 100 29.39 5.19 15.54
CA SER A 100 29.49 4.26 16.68
C SER A 100 28.22 4.25 17.52
N THR A 101 27.59 5.42 17.68
CA THR A 101 26.42 5.64 18.52
C THR A 101 25.27 6.23 17.69
N PRO A 102 24.13 5.53 17.56
CA PRO A 102 22.99 6.01 16.80
C PRO A 102 22.30 7.17 17.53
N THR A 103 22.04 8.26 16.81
CA THR A 103 21.27 9.38 17.35
C THR A 103 19.87 8.95 17.77
N LEU A 104 19.25 9.72 18.66
CA LEU A 104 17.87 9.46 19.08
C LEU A 104 16.90 9.42 17.88
N SER A 105 17.09 10.30 16.90
CA SER A 105 16.27 10.30 15.68
C SER A 105 16.34 8.97 14.95
N LEU A 106 17.55 8.44 14.72
CA LEU A 106 17.74 7.16 14.06
C LEU A 106 17.08 6.00 14.82
N ARG A 107 17.03 6.07 16.16
CA ARG A 107 16.34 5.08 17.00
C ARG A 107 14.82 5.19 16.93
N LEU A 108 14.29 6.40 16.70
CA LEU A 108 12.85 6.65 16.56
C LEU A 108 12.30 6.39 15.16
N LEU A 109 13.15 6.41 14.12
CA LEU A 109 12.76 6.14 12.73
C LEU A 109 11.97 4.82 12.60
N PRO A 110 12.47 3.66 13.06
CA PRO A 110 11.73 2.39 12.98
C PRO A 110 10.36 2.45 13.65
N VAL A 111 10.23 3.14 14.79
CA VAL A 111 8.96 3.31 15.51
C VAL A 111 7.93 4.02 14.64
N THR A 112 8.33 5.10 13.96
CA THR A 112 7.45 5.81 13.04
C THR A 112 7.05 4.98 11.82
N VAL A 113 7.96 4.17 11.26
CA VAL A 113 7.63 3.24 10.16
C VAL A 113 6.57 2.23 10.59
N VAL A 114 6.74 1.63 11.79
CA VAL A 114 5.79 0.66 12.33
C VAL A 114 4.41 1.27 12.53
N MET A 115 4.35 2.51 13.04
CA MET A 115 3.08 3.24 13.15
C MET A 115 2.40 3.45 11.79
N ILE A 116 3.16 3.88 10.78
CA ILE A 116 2.64 4.10 9.41
C ILE A 116 2.11 2.79 8.82
N VAL A 117 2.90 1.73 8.91
CA VAL A 117 2.53 0.39 8.41
C VAL A 117 1.29 -0.13 9.13
N LEU A 118 1.18 0.05 10.45
CA LEU A 118 -0.01 -0.35 11.22
C LEU A 118 -1.27 0.37 10.72
N LEU A 119 -1.21 1.70 10.52
CA LEU A 119 -2.32 2.48 9.99
C LEU A 119 -2.72 2.02 8.58
N CYS A 120 -1.74 1.72 7.73
CA CYS A 120 -1.96 1.17 6.40
C CYS A 120 -2.62 -0.22 6.46
N GLN A 121 -2.17 -1.10 7.36
CA GLN A 121 -2.73 -2.44 7.55
C GLN A 121 -4.19 -2.39 8.04
N LEU A 122 -4.52 -1.48 8.97
CA LEU A 122 -5.91 -1.26 9.41
C LEU A 122 -6.81 -0.83 8.23
N PHE A 123 -6.29 0.02 7.33
CA PHE A 123 -6.99 0.39 6.11
C PHE A 123 -7.22 -0.82 5.17
N TYR A 124 -6.19 -1.66 4.96
CA TYR A 124 -6.30 -2.84 4.12
C TYR A 124 -7.29 -3.88 4.69
N ILE A 125 -7.29 -4.13 6.00
CA ILE A 125 -8.28 -5.01 6.64
C ILE A 125 -9.70 -4.53 6.36
N ARG A 126 -9.98 -3.23 6.57
CA ARG A 126 -11.29 -2.65 6.30
C ARG A 126 -11.69 -2.84 4.85
N ARG A 127 -10.75 -2.67 3.92
CA ARG A 127 -11.01 -2.86 2.50
C ARG A 127 -11.33 -4.31 2.15
N VAL A 128 -10.55 -5.26 2.64
CA VAL A 128 -10.81 -6.70 2.45
C VAL A 128 -12.19 -7.07 2.98
N TYR A 129 -12.58 -6.53 4.14
CA TYR A 129 -13.89 -6.75 4.73
C TYR A 129 -15.05 -6.25 3.83
N LEU A 130 -14.89 -5.11 3.15
CA LEU A 130 -15.90 -4.55 2.26
C LEU A 130 -15.99 -5.28 0.92
N VAL A 131 -14.85 -5.75 0.39
CA VAL A 131 -14.78 -6.39 -0.94
C VAL A 131 -15.24 -7.85 -0.90
N LEU A 132 -14.98 -8.61 0.17
CA LEU A 132 -15.36 -10.02 0.21
C LEU A 132 -16.86 -10.23 0.54
N PRO A 133 -17.57 -11.12 -0.20
CA PRO A 133 -18.92 -11.54 0.15
C PRO A 133 -18.95 -12.30 1.49
N LEU A 134 -20.10 -12.27 2.17
CA LEU A 134 -20.31 -12.97 3.44
C LEU A 134 -20.13 -14.49 3.26
N GLY A 135 -19.30 -15.11 4.10
CA GLY A 135 -19.07 -16.56 4.09
C GLY A 135 -17.85 -16.99 4.91
N TYR A 136 -17.70 -18.29 5.16
CA TYR A 136 -16.58 -18.87 5.93
C TYR A 136 -15.20 -18.51 5.34
N TYR A 137 -15.09 -18.43 4.02
CA TYR A 137 -13.88 -17.99 3.32
C TYR A 137 -13.44 -16.57 3.75
N LYS A 138 -14.38 -15.65 3.96
CA LYS A 138 -14.08 -14.28 4.41
C LYS A 138 -13.46 -14.25 5.80
N GLN A 139 -14.00 -15.04 6.72
CA GLN A 139 -13.47 -15.10 8.08
C GLN A 139 -12.06 -15.71 8.10
N ALA A 140 -11.83 -16.78 7.33
CA ALA A 140 -10.51 -17.40 7.22
C ALA A 140 -9.45 -16.44 6.64
N VAL A 141 -9.80 -15.71 5.58
CA VAL A 141 -8.90 -14.73 4.95
C VAL A 141 -8.57 -13.57 5.89
N ILE A 142 -9.57 -13.01 6.58
CA ILE A 142 -9.34 -11.92 7.53
C ILE A 142 -8.48 -12.40 8.70
N ALA A 143 -8.74 -13.61 9.22
CA ALA A 143 -7.91 -14.21 10.27
C ALA A 143 -6.45 -14.36 9.81
N ALA A 144 -6.22 -14.84 8.58
CA ALA A 144 -4.87 -14.96 8.01
C ALA A 144 -4.15 -13.61 7.91
N VAL A 145 -4.83 -12.55 7.44
CA VAL A 145 -4.26 -11.20 7.37
C VAL A 145 -3.94 -10.65 8.76
N ILE A 146 -4.83 -10.86 9.75
CA ILE A 146 -4.58 -10.44 11.14
C ILE A 146 -3.37 -11.17 11.72
N ILE A 147 -3.22 -12.47 11.47
CA ILE A 147 -2.05 -13.25 11.92
C ILE A 147 -0.75 -12.68 11.33
N LEU A 148 -0.72 -12.35 10.03
CA LEU A 148 0.45 -11.72 9.40
C LEU A 148 0.78 -10.36 10.02
N ILE A 149 -0.24 -9.56 10.35
CA ILE A 149 -0.07 -8.27 11.01
C ILE A 149 0.53 -8.45 12.42
N LEU A 150 -0.03 -9.36 13.21
CA LEU A 150 0.48 -9.68 14.55
C LEU A 150 1.93 -10.20 14.50
N TRP A 151 2.26 -11.00 13.50
CA TRP A 151 3.62 -11.46 13.26
C TRP A 151 4.57 -10.29 13.00
N GLY A 152 4.21 -9.39 12.08
CA GLY A 152 5.02 -8.20 11.77
C GLY A 152 5.20 -7.26 12.98
N ILE A 153 4.13 -7.00 13.74
CA ILE A 153 4.19 -6.17 14.96
C ILE A 153 5.09 -6.82 16.02
N GLY A 154 4.99 -8.14 16.23
CA GLY A 154 5.83 -8.86 17.19
C GLY A 154 7.30 -8.70 16.89
N PHE A 155 7.72 -8.94 15.65
CA PHE A 155 9.12 -8.73 15.24
C PHE A 155 9.54 -7.27 15.29
N ALA A 156 8.67 -6.34 14.92
CA ALA A 156 8.96 -4.91 14.96
C ALA A 156 9.16 -4.38 16.39
N THR A 157 8.34 -4.85 17.34
CA THR A 157 8.50 -4.51 18.77
C THR A 157 9.78 -5.10 19.35
N ALA A 158 10.11 -6.35 19.02
CA ALA A 158 11.38 -6.97 19.41
C ALA A 158 12.58 -6.20 18.86
N LEU A 159 12.56 -5.84 17.56
CA LEU A 159 13.59 -5.04 16.91
C LEU A 159 13.75 -3.68 17.62
N THR A 160 12.63 -3.00 17.89
CA THR A 160 12.64 -1.70 18.57
C THR A 160 13.24 -1.84 19.97
N ALA A 161 12.83 -2.84 20.75
CA ALA A 161 13.38 -3.07 22.08
C ALA A 161 14.91 -3.27 22.05
N GLN A 162 15.42 -4.08 21.12
CA GLN A 162 16.85 -4.31 20.96
C GLN A 162 17.61 -3.03 20.58
N ILE A 163 17.04 -2.20 19.70
CA ILE A 163 17.61 -0.91 19.29
C ILE A 163 17.75 0.06 20.47
N PHE A 164 16.79 0.06 21.41
CA PHE A 164 16.83 0.91 22.60
C PHE A 164 17.75 0.38 23.70
N MET A 165 17.82 -0.95 23.90
CA MET A 165 18.67 -1.57 24.92
C MET A 165 20.15 -1.58 24.54
N HIS A 166 20.47 -1.72 23.25
CA HIS A 166 21.84 -1.78 22.73
C HIS A 166 22.05 -0.69 21.66
N PRO A 167 22.41 0.55 22.05
CA PRO A 167 22.61 1.66 21.13
C PRO A 167 23.99 1.59 20.45
N THR A 168 24.32 0.45 19.83
CA THR A 168 25.57 0.25 19.10
C THR A 168 25.28 -0.40 17.75
N PHE A 169 25.83 0.13 16.67
CA PHE A 169 25.59 -0.39 15.32
C PHE A 169 26.05 -1.84 15.12
N LYS A 170 27.12 -2.26 15.82
CA LYS A 170 27.59 -3.65 15.82
C LYS A 170 26.52 -4.61 16.34
N SER A 171 25.77 -4.20 17.36
CA SER A 171 24.63 -4.98 17.87
C SER A 171 23.49 -5.01 16.85
N TRP A 172 23.26 -3.94 16.10
CA TRP A 172 22.21 -3.93 15.07
C TRP A 172 22.50 -4.91 13.93
N LEU A 173 23.76 -5.08 13.55
CA LEU A 173 24.18 -6.13 12.60
C LEU A 173 23.80 -7.53 13.12
N HIS A 174 23.98 -7.79 14.41
CA HIS A 174 23.63 -9.07 15.02
C HIS A 174 22.11 -9.35 14.98
N TYR A 175 21.29 -8.31 15.10
CA TYR A 175 19.82 -8.42 15.09
C TYR A 175 19.18 -8.25 13.70
N LYS A 176 19.96 -8.33 12.62
CA LYS A 176 19.44 -8.24 11.23
C LYS A 176 18.33 -9.24 10.92
N TRP A 177 18.38 -10.45 11.49
CA TRP A 177 17.35 -11.46 11.32
C TRP A 177 15.96 -10.99 11.81
N LEU A 178 15.90 -10.11 12.83
CA LEU A 178 14.63 -9.50 13.26
C LEU A 178 14.05 -8.61 12.17
N VAL A 179 14.92 -7.90 11.42
CA VAL A 179 14.50 -7.05 10.31
C VAL A 179 13.93 -7.90 9.16
N ALA A 180 14.54 -9.04 8.84
CA ALA A 180 13.95 -10.00 7.90
C ALA A 180 12.57 -10.48 8.36
N GLY A 181 12.44 -10.77 9.67
CA GLY A 181 11.15 -11.15 10.27
C GLY A 181 10.09 -10.05 10.26
N VAL A 182 10.45 -8.78 10.06
CA VAL A 182 9.51 -7.68 9.81
C VAL A 182 9.10 -7.64 8.33
N TYR A 183 10.05 -7.68 7.40
CA TYR A 183 9.74 -7.53 5.97
C TYR A 183 9.07 -8.76 5.35
N ALA A 184 9.27 -9.97 5.90
CA ALA A 184 8.63 -11.20 5.44
C ALA A 184 7.09 -11.17 5.54
N PRO A 185 6.48 -10.88 6.70
CA PRO A 185 5.02 -10.75 6.79
C PRO A 185 4.47 -9.57 5.97
N LEU A 186 5.26 -8.50 5.75
CA LEU A 186 4.87 -7.39 4.88
C LEU A 186 4.73 -7.85 3.41
N ALA A 187 5.75 -8.54 2.88
CA ALA A 187 5.71 -9.07 1.52
C ALA A 187 4.58 -10.10 1.34
N LEU A 188 4.41 -11.02 2.29
CA LEU A 188 3.32 -12.01 2.27
C LEU A 188 1.94 -11.34 2.36
N GLY A 189 1.82 -10.28 3.17
CA GLY A 189 0.59 -9.48 3.29
C GLY A 189 0.20 -8.85 1.96
N ASP A 190 1.15 -8.21 1.28
CA ASP A 190 0.90 -7.56 -0.02
C ASP A 190 0.49 -8.57 -1.09
N VAL A 191 1.16 -9.73 -1.17
CA VAL A 191 0.78 -10.83 -2.08
C VAL A 191 -0.62 -11.36 -1.75
N THR A 192 -0.93 -11.55 -0.48
CA THR A 192 -2.23 -12.04 -0.04
C THR A 192 -3.34 -11.07 -0.41
N ILE A 193 -3.16 -9.77 -0.15
CA ILE A 193 -4.12 -8.71 -0.52
C ILE A 193 -4.30 -8.67 -2.03
N ALA A 194 -3.21 -8.78 -2.80
CA ALA A 194 -3.26 -8.82 -4.26
C ALA A 194 -4.09 -10.00 -4.79
N ILE A 195 -3.85 -11.22 -4.28
CA ILE A 195 -4.60 -12.42 -4.65
C ILE A 195 -6.09 -12.27 -4.30
N ILE A 196 -6.39 -11.72 -3.13
CA ILE A 196 -7.78 -11.47 -2.68
C ILE A 196 -8.48 -10.51 -3.64
N LEU A 197 -7.85 -9.40 -4.00
CA LEU A 197 -8.43 -8.40 -4.90
C LEU A 197 -8.70 -9.00 -6.29
N VAL A 198 -7.74 -9.75 -6.84
CA VAL A 198 -7.89 -10.42 -8.15
C VAL A 198 -9.02 -11.45 -8.11
N THR A 199 -9.05 -12.30 -7.08
CA THR A 199 -10.07 -13.34 -6.95
C THR A 199 -11.46 -12.74 -6.73
N ALA A 200 -11.57 -11.70 -5.91
CA ALA A 200 -12.83 -11.01 -5.65
C ALA A 200 -13.37 -10.36 -6.93
N LEU A 201 -12.49 -9.78 -7.74
CA LEU A 201 -12.87 -9.19 -9.03
C LEU A 201 -13.39 -10.24 -10.02
N TYR A 202 -12.79 -11.42 -10.05
CA TYR A 202 -13.22 -12.50 -10.94
C TYR A 202 -14.61 -13.05 -10.55
N LYS A 203 -14.93 -13.09 -9.25
CA LYS A 203 -16.19 -13.63 -8.74
C LYS A 203 -17.35 -12.62 -8.68
N ARG A 204 -17.08 -11.32 -8.46
CA ARG A 204 -18.13 -10.29 -8.38
C ARG A 204 -18.47 -9.74 -9.78
N ARG A 205 -19.36 -10.45 -10.48
CA ARG A 205 -20.28 -9.83 -11.46
C ARG A 205 -21.60 -9.62 -10.71
N THR A 206 -21.74 -8.48 -10.02
CA THR A 206 -22.92 -8.18 -9.18
C THR A 206 -24.13 -7.69 -9.97
N GLY A 207 -24.02 -7.56 -11.29
CA GLY A 207 -25.14 -7.24 -12.18
C GLY A 207 -25.45 -5.74 -12.28
N VAL A 208 -24.91 -4.92 -11.39
CA VAL A 208 -24.93 -3.46 -11.49
C VAL A 208 -23.64 -2.98 -12.15
N LYS A 209 -23.72 -2.71 -13.47
CA LYS A 209 -22.56 -2.34 -14.32
C LYS A 209 -21.68 -1.24 -13.70
N ARG A 210 -22.30 -0.24 -13.06
CA ARG A 210 -21.59 0.91 -12.48
C ARG A 210 -20.68 0.52 -11.31
N THR A 211 -21.23 -0.16 -10.30
CA THR A 211 -20.48 -0.52 -9.08
C THR A 211 -19.38 -1.54 -9.39
N ASP A 212 -19.65 -2.49 -10.30
CA ASP A 212 -18.66 -3.49 -10.72
C ASP A 212 -17.48 -2.83 -11.46
N ALA A 213 -17.73 -1.84 -12.32
CA ALA A 213 -16.67 -1.12 -13.02
C ALA A 213 -15.80 -0.28 -12.05
N LEU A 214 -16.42 0.39 -11.07
CA LEU A 214 -15.68 1.13 -10.05
C LEU A 214 -14.79 0.21 -9.20
N LEU A 215 -15.36 -0.91 -8.72
CA LEU A 215 -14.62 -1.90 -7.94
C LEU A 215 -13.48 -2.51 -8.75
N LYS A 216 -13.67 -2.73 -10.06
CA LYS A 216 -12.66 -3.25 -10.98
C LYS A 216 -11.45 -2.35 -11.09
N VAL A 217 -11.63 -1.09 -11.44
CA VAL A 217 -10.49 -0.18 -11.65
C VAL A 217 -9.81 0.18 -10.33
N LEU A 218 -10.58 0.35 -9.24
CA LEU A 218 -10.00 0.54 -7.90
C LEU A 218 -9.15 -0.67 -7.46
N SER A 219 -9.55 -1.89 -7.85
CA SER A 219 -8.78 -3.10 -7.57
C SER A 219 -7.53 -3.21 -8.44
N ILE A 220 -7.60 -2.85 -9.73
CA ILE A 220 -6.44 -2.83 -10.63
C ILE A 220 -5.41 -1.80 -10.18
N TYR A 221 -5.85 -0.60 -9.84
CA TYR A 221 -4.94 0.45 -9.39
C TYR A 221 -4.26 0.08 -8.07
N ALA A 222 -5.02 -0.48 -7.14
CA ALA A 222 -4.47 -0.99 -5.89
C ALA A 222 -3.56 -2.20 -6.05
N PHE A 223 -3.82 -3.06 -7.04
CA PHE A 223 -2.91 -4.13 -7.40
C PHE A 223 -1.59 -3.53 -7.89
N SER A 224 -1.64 -2.53 -8.77
CA SER A 224 -0.44 -1.84 -9.27
C SER A 224 0.36 -1.18 -8.16
N THR A 225 -0.29 -0.53 -7.19
CA THR A 225 0.42 0.09 -6.06
C THR A 225 0.89 -0.95 -5.03
N GLY A 226 0.13 -2.03 -4.83
CA GLY A 226 0.51 -3.16 -3.95
C GLY A 226 1.66 -4.01 -4.51
N THR A 227 1.80 -4.10 -5.84
CA THR A 227 2.98 -4.74 -6.45
C THR A 227 4.24 -3.94 -6.20
N LEU A 228 4.15 -2.60 -6.16
CA LEU A 228 5.30 -1.74 -5.85
C LEU A 228 5.78 -1.93 -4.41
N THR A 229 4.87 -1.97 -3.43
CA THR A 229 5.22 -2.21 -2.02
C THR A 229 5.75 -3.63 -1.80
N CYS A 230 5.23 -4.60 -2.53
CA CYS A 230 5.72 -5.98 -2.51
C CYS A 230 7.15 -6.08 -3.04
N LEU A 231 7.44 -5.49 -4.21
CA LEU A 231 8.78 -5.44 -4.78
C LEU A 231 9.78 -4.77 -3.84
N LEU A 232 9.36 -3.68 -3.19
CA LEU A 232 10.20 -2.99 -2.22
C LEU A 232 10.47 -3.83 -0.96
N SER A 233 9.46 -4.55 -0.46
CA SER A 233 9.61 -5.46 0.68
C SER A 233 10.53 -6.64 0.36
N ILE A 234 10.41 -7.21 -0.85
CA ILE A 234 11.32 -8.26 -1.34
C ILE A 234 12.74 -7.73 -1.50
N ALA A 235 12.91 -6.54 -2.06
CA ALA A 235 14.23 -5.90 -2.17
C ALA A 235 14.87 -5.70 -0.79
N CYS A 236 14.10 -5.25 0.20
CA CYS A 236 14.56 -5.13 1.59
C CYS A 236 14.97 -6.50 2.16
N LEU A 237 14.20 -7.56 1.92
CA LEU A 237 14.57 -8.91 2.33
C LEU A 237 15.87 -9.39 1.67
N CYS A 238 16.03 -9.19 0.38
CA CYS A 238 17.26 -9.53 -0.32
C CYS A 238 18.46 -8.78 0.28
N ILE A 239 18.34 -7.48 0.53
CA ILE A 239 19.41 -6.69 1.14
C ILE A 239 19.76 -7.25 2.54
N VAL A 240 18.77 -7.60 3.36
CA VAL A 240 19.03 -8.19 4.68
C VAL A 240 19.75 -9.54 4.60
N LEU A 241 19.47 -10.35 3.57
CA LEU A 241 20.03 -11.70 3.43
C LEU A 241 21.40 -11.75 2.76
N PHE A 242 21.70 -10.80 1.87
CA PHE A 242 22.93 -10.80 1.08
C PHE A 242 23.98 -9.78 1.54
N GLU A 243 23.56 -8.72 2.26
CA GLU A 243 24.45 -7.61 2.64
C GLU A 243 24.77 -7.62 4.15
N ASP A 244 25.98 -8.06 4.50
CA ASP A 244 26.38 -8.23 5.91
C ASP A 244 27.04 -6.99 6.53
N THR A 245 27.64 -6.12 5.73
CA THR A 245 28.47 -5.01 6.22
C THR A 245 27.80 -3.64 6.08
N ASN A 246 27.09 -3.38 4.98
CA ASN A 246 26.57 -2.02 4.72
C ASN A 246 25.21 -1.73 5.38
N LEU A 247 25.01 -0.46 5.76
CA LEU A 247 23.75 0.03 6.33
C LEU A 247 22.77 0.54 5.25
N ILE A 248 22.89 0.05 4.01
CA ILE A 248 22.02 0.40 2.87
C ILE A 248 20.54 0.15 3.21
N LEU A 249 20.28 -0.87 4.03
CA LEU A 249 18.96 -1.20 4.58
C LEU A 249 18.23 -0.01 5.22
N VAL A 250 18.96 0.90 5.88
CA VAL A 250 18.38 2.10 6.50
C VAL A 250 17.82 3.04 5.43
N SER A 251 18.48 3.13 4.28
CA SER A 251 18.04 3.98 3.15
C SER A 251 16.76 3.45 2.53
N PHE A 252 16.67 2.12 2.37
CA PHE A 252 15.46 1.49 1.87
C PHE A 252 14.30 1.58 2.86
N SER A 253 14.56 1.38 4.16
CA SER A 253 13.51 1.46 5.18
C SER A 253 12.89 2.86 5.30
N LEU A 254 13.71 3.91 5.12
CA LEU A 254 13.26 5.30 5.00
C LEU A 254 12.27 5.50 3.84
N THR A 255 12.55 4.90 2.69
CA THR A 255 11.68 5.04 1.51
C THR A 255 10.40 4.23 1.66
N THR A 256 10.47 3.07 2.32
CA THR A 256 9.34 2.14 2.46
C THR A 256 8.12 2.77 3.13
N ALA A 257 8.28 3.55 4.19
CA ALA A 257 7.16 4.19 4.87
C ALA A 257 6.33 5.06 3.92
N HIS A 258 7.00 5.93 3.16
CA HIS A 258 6.38 6.83 2.20
C HIS A 258 5.61 6.10 1.10
N VAL A 259 6.16 4.99 0.59
CA VAL A 259 5.50 4.20 -0.47
C VAL A 259 4.23 3.52 0.06
N TYR A 260 4.23 3.05 1.30
CA TYR A 260 3.04 2.48 1.93
C TYR A 260 1.93 3.53 2.10
N ALA A 261 2.25 4.71 2.65
CA ALA A 261 1.28 5.79 2.78
C ALA A 261 0.75 6.25 1.41
N PHE A 262 1.63 6.30 0.41
CA PHE A 262 1.27 6.68 -0.95
C PHE A 262 0.28 5.71 -1.58
N SER A 263 0.50 4.40 -1.43
CA SER A 263 -0.44 3.38 -1.95
C SER A 263 -1.85 3.52 -1.35
N VAL A 264 -1.94 3.82 -0.05
CA VAL A 264 -3.22 4.01 0.67
C VAL A 264 -3.95 5.27 0.19
N LEU A 265 -3.26 6.42 0.15
CA LEU A 265 -3.84 7.69 -0.29
C LEU A 265 -4.22 7.67 -1.77
N ALA A 266 -3.38 7.07 -2.62
CA ALA A 266 -3.66 6.94 -4.05
C ALA A 266 -4.90 6.06 -4.29
N THR A 267 -5.05 4.96 -3.53
CA THR A 267 -6.27 4.14 -3.54
C THR A 267 -7.50 4.95 -3.11
N LEU A 268 -7.40 5.82 -2.10
CA LEU A 268 -8.52 6.64 -1.65
C LEU A 268 -8.93 7.67 -2.70
N ASN A 269 -7.95 8.35 -3.30
CA ASN A 269 -8.19 9.49 -4.18
C ASN A 269 -8.72 9.11 -5.56
N ILE A 270 -8.45 7.90 -6.05
CA ILE A 270 -8.95 7.49 -7.37
C ILE A 270 -10.47 7.24 -7.41
N ARG A 271 -11.11 7.07 -6.25
CA ARG A 271 -12.55 6.73 -6.14
C ARG A 271 -13.44 7.73 -6.88
N GLN A 272 -13.18 9.02 -6.74
CA GLN A 272 -14.00 10.06 -7.34
C GLN A 272 -13.68 10.30 -8.81
N THR A 273 -12.41 10.37 -9.19
CA THR A 273 -12.00 10.51 -10.59
C THR A 273 -12.64 9.41 -11.42
N LEU A 274 -12.65 8.19 -10.88
CA LEU A 274 -13.28 7.04 -11.51
C LEU A 274 -14.81 7.11 -11.50
N ALA A 275 -15.43 7.59 -10.42
CA ALA A 275 -16.86 7.80 -10.34
C ALA A 275 -17.37 8.81 -11.37
N GLN A 276 -16.59 9.86 -11.65
CA GLN A 276 -16.89 10.87 -12.66
C GLN A 276 -16.66 10.38 -14.09
N SER A 277 -15.55 9.67 -14.36
CA SER A 277 -15.30 9.08 -15.68
C SER A 277 -16.38 8.07 -16.07
N LEU A 278 -16.83 7.26 -15.11
CA LEU A 278 -17.89 6.29 -15.36
C LEU A 278 -19.26 6.94 -15.59
N ASP A 279 -19.53 8.09 -14.98
CA ASP A 279 -20.74 8.89 -15.25
C ASP A 279 -20.74 9.37 -16.71
N LYS A 280 -19.60 9.91 -17.18
CA LYS A 280 -19.43 10.35 -18.57
C LYS A 280 -19.58 9.22 -19.58
N ASP A 281 -19.01 8.04 -19.30
CA ASP A 281 -19.10 6.89 -20.20
C ASP A 281 -20.55 6.38 -20.28
N LEU A 282 -21.25 6.29 -19.14
CA LEU A 282 -22.66 5.93 -19.11
C LEU A 282 -23.50 6.96 -19.89
N ASP A 283 -23.29 8.26 -19.66
CA ASP A 283 -24.01 9.31 -20.37
C ASP A 283 -23.75 9.25 -21.88
N THR A 284 -22.52 8.95 -22.31
CA THR A 284 -22.16 8.81 -23.73
C THR A 284 -22.83 7.59 -24.36
N GLU A 285 -22.89 6.47 -23.64
CA GLU A 285 -23.56 5.24 -24.08
C GLU A 285 -25.10 5.41 -24.13
N TRP A 286 -25.71 6.10 -23.15
CA TRP A 286 -27.13 6.46 -23.13
C TRP A 286 -27.51 7.50 -24.20
N VAL A 287 -26.65 8.49 -24.47
CA VAL A 287 -26.81 9.43 -25.59
C VAL A 287 -26.73 8.69 -26.92
N GLY A 288 -25.84 7.70 -27.04
CA GLY A 288 -25.77 6.81 -28.20
C GLY A 288 -27.04 5.99 -28.41
N PHE A 289 -27.60 5.38 -27.35
CA PHE A 289 -28.85 4.62 -27.42
C PHE A 289 -30.06 5.49 -27.77
N SER A 290 -30.17 6.68 -27.17
CA SER A 290 -31.26 7.61 -27.46
C SER A 290 -31.16 8.26 -28.84
N ALA A 291 -29.95 8.44 -29.37
CA ALA A 291 -29.72 8.83 -30.76
C ALA A 291 -30.09 7.68 -31.73
N LEU A 292 -29.78 6.43 -31.39
CA LEU A 292 -30.16 5.26 -32.18
C LEU A 292 -31.69 5.05 -32.19
N GLU A 293 -32.36 5.30 -31.07
CA GLU A 293 -33.81 5.20 -30.94
C GLU A 293 -34.57 6.29 -31.72
N ARG A 294 -33.94 7.45 -31.96
CA ARG A 294 -34.48 8.50 -32.86
C ARG A 294 -34.30 8.18 -34.35
N VAL A 295 -33.37 7.31 -34.71
CA VAL A 295 -33.07 6.93 -36.11
C VAL A 295 -33.83 5.66 -36.54
N LEU A 296 -34.33 4.87 -35.59
CA LEU A 296 -35.12 3.68 -35.91
C LEU A 296 -36.56 4.05 -36.33
N PRO A 297 -37.01 3.67 -37.54
CA PRO A 297 -38.37 3.93 -37.99
C PRO A 297 -39.40 3.19 -37.14
N ALA A 298 -40.56 3.80 -36.91
CA ALA A 298 -41.62 3.41 -35.97
C ALA A 298 -42.18 1.96 -36.10
N LYS A 299 -41.72 1.18 -37.08
CA LYS A 299 -42.19 -0.18 -37.37
C LYS A 299 -41.53 -1.27 -36.51
N SER A 300 -40.46 -0.98 -35.75
CA SER A 300 -39.82 -1.95 -34.84
C SER A 300 -40.21 -1.83 -33.36
N ARG A 301 -41.07 -0.87 -32.98
CA ARG A 301 -41.49 -0.66 -31.57
C ARG A 301 -42.28 -1.81 -30.94
N ARG A 302 -42.69 -2.82 -31.72
CA ARG A 302 -43.45 -3.98 -31.21
C ARG A 302 -42.59 -5.13 -30.67
N PHE A 303 -41.26 -5.08 -30.78
CA PHE A 303 -40.42 -6.22 -30.39
C PHE A 303 -39.73 -6.07 -29.02
N VAL A 304 -39.96 -4.95 -28.32
CA VAL A 304 -39.42 -4.72 -26.98
C VAL A 304 -40.58 -4.47 -26.03
N ASP A 305 -41.47 -5.46 -25.91
CA ASP A 305 -42.43 -5.52 -24.80
C ASP A 305 -41.84 -6.47 -23.73
N PRO A 306 -41.52 -6.00 -22.51
CA PRO A 306 -40.89 -6.80 -21.46
C PRO A 306 -41.80 -7.87 -20.84
N SER A 307 -43.00 -8.09 -21.40
CA SER A 307 -44.01 -9.05 -20.91
C SER A 307 -43.87 -10.48 -21.47
N SER A 308 -42.86 -10.78 -22.30
CA SER A 308 -42.71 -12.10 -22.96
C SER A 308 -41.55 -12.97 -22.46
N MET A 309 -40.81 -12.58 -21.43
CA MET A 309 -39.81 -13.44 -20.78
C MET A 309 -40.35 -13.97 -19.44
N SER A 310 -41.40 -14.78 -19.50
CA SER A 310 -41.80 -15.64 -18.39
C SER A 310 -41.93 -17.09 -18.84
N VAL A 311 -40.95 -17.88 -18.39
CA VAL A 311 -41.07 -19.23 -17.84
C VAL A 311 -41.82 -20.27 -18.69
N GLY A 312 -41.04 -21.18 -19.29
CA GLY A 312 -41.55 -22.47 -19.72
C GLY A 312 -41.86 -23.36 -18.51
N THR A 313 -43.12 -23.76 -18.37
CA THR A 313 -43.54 -24.96 -17.62
C THR A 313 -44.77 -25.58 -18.29
N CYS A 314 -44.78 -26.90 -18.29
CA CYS A 314 -45.59 -27.83 -19.09
C CYS A 314 -47.08 -27.95 -18.72
N THR A 315 -47.92 -28.14 -19.77
CA THR A 315 -49.15 -28.99 -19.85
C THR A 315 -50.40 -28.65 -18.98
N PRO A 316 -51.58 -29.28 -19.20
CA PRO A 316 -52.43 -29.19 -20.39
C PRO A 316 -53.92 -28.91 -20.05
N SER A 317 -54.72 -28.65 -21.10
CA SER A 317 -56.17 -28.92 -21.24
C SER A 317 -57.15 -28.44 -20.16
N ALA A 318 -57.96 -27.43 -20.50
CA ALA A 318 -59.38 -27.40 -20.13
C ALA A 318 -60.15 -26.51 -21.12
N SER A 319 -60.93 -27.18 -21.96
CA SER A 319 -62.03 -26.62 -22.74
C SER A 319 -63.10 -26.02 -21.81
N TYR A 320 -63.41 -24.74 -21.96
CA TYR A 320 -64.73 -24.22 -21.62
C TYR A 320 -65.11 -23.09 -22.56
N ASN A 321 -66.17 -23.35 -23.31
CA ASN A 321 -66.80 -22.48 -24.28
C ASN A 321 -67.97 -21.80 -23.57
N MET A 322 -68.07 -20.47 -23.57
CA MET A 322 -69.37 -19.81 -23.46
C MET A 322 -69.38 -18.44 -24.14
N ASP A 323 -70.37 -18.32 -25.01
CA ASP A 323 -70.77 -17.21 -25.86
C ASP A 323 -71.19 -15.93 -25.10
N ARG A 324 -70.78 -14.77 -25.67
CA ARG A 324 -71.54 -13.51 -25.97
C ARG A 324 -72.48 -12.85 -24.90
N PRO A 325 -73.00 -11.62 -25.14
CA PRO A 325 -72.39 -10.37 -25.62
C PRO A 325 -72.91 -9.11 -24.85
N THR A 326 -72.53 -7.89 -25.30
CA THR A 326 -73.18 -6.57 -25.06
C THR A 326 -73.15 -6.00 -23.63
N GLY A 327 -72.93 -4.72 -23.33
CA GLY A 327 -72.76 -3.47 -24.06
C GLY A 327 -72.74 -2.30 -23.04
N VAL A 328 -72.70 -1.05 -23.54
CA VAL A 328 -73.00 0.23 -22.84
C VAL A 328 -71.86 0.78 -21.95
N GLN A 329 -71.04 1.75 -22.41
CA GLN A 329 -71.26 3.21 -22.45
C GLN A 329 -71.78 3.84 -21.15
N ILE A 330 -70.87 4.37 -20.31
CA ILE A 330 -70.80 5.80 -19.92
C ILE A 330 -69.32 6.13 -19.73
#